data_AF-A0A836LWS5-F1
#
_entry.id   AF-A0A836LWS5-F1
#
_cell.length_a   1.000
_cell.length_b   1.000
_cell.length_c   1.000
_cell.angle_alpha   90.00
_cell.angle_beta   90.00
_cell.angle_gamma   90.00
#
_symmetry.space_group_name_H-M   'P 1'
#
loop_
_entity.id
_entity.type
_entity.pdbx_description
1 polymer ?
#
loop_
_entity_poly.entity_id
_entity_poly.type
_entity_poly.pdbx_seq_one_letter_code
_entity_poly.pdbx_strand_id
1 'polypeptide(L)'
;MYKYLHHISDFMVATAHLSPVEECFYRRALDFYYLNEKPLPKETQSVFRRLRANTQEERDAVLIVLQEFFVEEEDGFHNKRCDSEIAAYQKVGDKNRENGKKGGRPRKEKPKENQSEGDSVNSENPQKPSGLILGSESESQKNLNHKPLTDNQYIDSSSNAREENSQFTPIQFAQYQIDDHKRYSMREFISEYSEFQYDFISLAQQRFVSVPEIDLRTMIQNFGDWYFANESSSLNTPSIWLVKWFSWVQNNEKQVAANRKKQEQI
;
A
#
# COMPACT_ATOMS: atom_id res chain seq x y z
N MET A 1 -13.19 8.47 7.81
CA MET A 1 -13.57 7.87 6.53
C MET A 1 -12.40 7.03 6.08
N TYR A 2 -12.60 5.72 6.19
CA TYR A 2 -11.68 4.71 5.69
C TYR A 2 -11.25 4.99 4.24
N LYS A 3 -9.96 4.82 3.96
CA LYS A 3 -9.44 4.91 2.59
C LYS A 3 -9.51 3.52 1.96
N TYR A 4 -10.56 3.25 1.19
CA TYR A 4 -10.73 2.00 0.48
C TYR A 4 -9.66 1.83 -0.60
N LEU A 5 -8.81 0.81 -0.44
CA LEU A 5 -7.89 0.37 -1.49
C LEU A 5 -8.56 -0.77 -2.24
N HIS A 6 -8.88 -0.53 -3.50
CA HIS A 6 -9.52 -1.53 -4.33
C HIS A 6 -8.47 -2.48 -4.93
N HIS A 7 -8.34 -3.67 -4.36
CA HIS A 7 -7.46 -4.73 -4.85
C HIS A 7 -8.10 -5.45 -6.04
N ILE A 8 -7.82 -4.97 -7.24
CA ILE A 8 -8.47 -5.45 -8.48
C ILE A 8 -8.29 -6.95 -8.66
N SER A 9 -7.07 -7.48 -8.48
CA SER A 9 -6.79 -8.91 -8.65
C SER A 9 -7.60 -9.79 -7.70
N ASP A 10 -7.63 -9.47 -6.41
CA ASP A 10 -8.43 -10.21 -5.43
C ASP A 10 -9.91 -10.17 -5.78
N PHE A 11 -10.40 -9.00 -6.19
CA PHE A 11 -11.79 -8.81 -6.57
C PHE A 11 -12.14 -9.70 -7.77
N MET A 12 -11.36 -9.62 -8.85
CA MET A 12 -11.59 -10.41 -10.06
C MET A 12 -11.57 -11.92 -9.79
N VAL A 13 -10.66 -12.40 -8.94
CA VAL A 13 -10.59 -13.82 -8.56
C VAL A 13 -11.81 -14.23 -7.73
N ALA A 14 -12.20 -13.41 -6.75
CA ALA A 14 -13.32 -13.71 -5.86
C ALA A 14 -14.69 -13.63 -6.54
N THR A 15 -14.81 -12.89 -7.65
CA THR A 15 -16.07 -12.70 -8.37
C THR A 15 -16.14 -13.42 -9.72
N ALA A 16 -15.15 -14.24 -10.06
CA ALA A 16 -15.04 -14.86 -11.39
C ALA A 16 -16.24 -15.76 -11.77
N HIS A 17 -16.93 -16.33 -10.78
CA HIS A 17 -18.10 -17.19 -10.96
C HIS A 17 -19.43 -16.43 -10.91
N LEU A 18 -19.40 -15.14 -10.56
CA LEU A 18 -20.60 -14.32 -10.49
C LEU A 18 -21.04 -13.86 -11.88
N SER A 19 -22.34 -13.74 -12.06
CA SER A 19 -22.92 -12.99 -13.17
C SER A 19 -22.60 -11.49 -13.03
N PRO A 20 -22.64 -10.71 -14.13
CA PRO A 20 -22.41 -9.26 -14.06
C PRO A 20 -23.36 -8.52 -13.11
N VAL A 21 -24.58 -9.04 -12.92
CA VAL A 21 -25.57 -8.46 -12.00
C VAL A 21 -25.18 -8.72 -10.55
N GLU A 22 -24.80 -9.96 -10.21
CA GLU A 22 -24.31 -10.31 -8.87
C GLU A 22 -23.02 -9.56 -8.53
N GLU A 23 -22.06 -9.50 -9.46
CA GLU A 23 -20.82 -8.75 -9.28
C GLU A 23 -21.09 -7.27 -8.99
N CYS A 24 -22.05 -6.66 -9.69
CA CYS A 24 -22.48 -5.28 -9.46
C CYS A 24 -23.04 -5.09 -8.04
N PHE A 25 -23.88 -6.00 -7.55
CA PHE A 25 -24.43 -5.91 -6.20
C PHE A 25 -23.41 -6.20 -5.11
N TYR A 26 -22.48 -7.13 -5.35
CA TYR A 26 -21.33 -7.33 -4.47
C TYR A 26 -20.49 -6.06 -4.35
N ARG A 27 -20.17 -5.41 -5.48
CA ARG A 27 -19.47 -4.12 -5.47
C ARG A 27 -20.22 -3.07 -4.66
N ARG A 28 -21.52 -2.88 -4.92
CA ARG A 28 -22.34 -1.89 -4.21
C ARG A 28 -22.44 -2.20 -2.71
N ALA A 29 -22.51 -3.47 -2.34
CA ALA A 29 -22.54 -3.91 -0.94
C ALA A 29 -21.25 -3.51 -0.22
N LEU A 30 -20.08 -3.77 -0.83
CA LEU A 30 -18.79 -3.33 -0.30
C LEU A 30 -18.70 -1.81 -0.19
N ASP A 31 -19.08 -1.07 -1.23
CA ASP A 31 -19.05 0.40 -1.21
C ASP A 31 -19.94 0.96 -0.10
N PHE A 32 -21.14 0.40 0.10
CA PHE A 32 -22.01 0.77 1.21
C PHE A 32 -21.37 0.48 2.56
N TYR A 33 -20.73 -0.68 2.70
CA TYR A 33 -20.07 -1.10 3.94
C TYR A 33 -18.94 -0.14 4.32
N TYR A 34 -18.04 0.15 3.39
CA TYR A 34 -16.89 1.04 3.64
C TYR A 34 -17.31 2.51 3.79
N LEU A 35 -18.36 2.95 3.09
CA LEU A 35 -18.88 4.32 3.23
C LEU A 35 -19.43 4.56 4.63
N ASN A 36 -20.16 3.58 5.19
CA ASN A 36 -20.80 3.72 6.49
C ASN A 36 -19.95 3.16 7.65
N GLU A 37 -18.86 2.45 7.34
CA GLU A 37 -18.01 1.72 8.28
C GLU A 37 -18.84 0.80 9.20
N LYS A 38 -19.90 0.18 8.65
CA LYS A 38 -20.92 -0.58 9.38
C LYS A 38 -21.45 -1.75 8.56
N PRO A 39 -21.91 -2.84 9.22
CA PRO A 39 -22.56 -3.95 8.55
C PRO A 39 -23.81 -3.53 7.79
N LEU A 40 -24.16 -4.31 6.78
CA LEU A 40 -25.42 -4.13 6.05
C LEU A 40 -26.59 -4.48 6.99
N PRO A 41 -27.68 -3.71 6.99
CA PRO A 41 -28.81 -3.99 7.88
C PRO A 41 -29.38 -5.40 7.70
N LYS A 42 -29.81 -6.03 8.78
CA LYS A 42 -30.47 -7.34 8.75
C LYS A 42 -31.77 -7.34 7.95
N GLU A 43 -32.50 -6.23 7.98
CA GLU A 43 -33.74 -6.08 7.25
C GLU A 43 -33.49 -5.98 5.73
N THR A 44 -33.74 -7.08 5.03
CA THR A 44 -33.39 -7.25 3.61
C THR A 44 -34.06 -6.21 2.71
N GLN A 45 -35.26 -5.73 3.05
CA GLN A 45 -35.93 -4.64 2.30
C GLN A 45 -35.16 -3.31 2.38
N SER A 46 -34.56 -3.02 3.54
CA SER A 46 -33.68 -1.87 3.71
C SER A 46 -32.43 -2.02 2.86
N VAL A 47 -31.86 -3.23 2.80
CA VAL A 47 -30.69 -3.56 1.98
C VAL A 47 -30.99 -3.39 0.50
N PHE A 48 -32.08 -3.95 -0.02
CA PHE A 48 -32.46 -3.81 -1.42
C PHE A 48 -32.59 -2.35 -1.84
N ARG A 49 -33.24 -1.52 -1.02
CA ARG A 49 -33.38 -0.09 -1.29
C ARG A 49 -32.02 0.63 -1.27
N ARG A 50 -31.14 0.29 -0.34
CA ARG A 50 -29.79 0.89 -0.23
C ARG A 50 -28.89 0.51 -1.39
N LEU A 51 -28.96 -0.74 -1.83
CA LEU A 51 -28.19 -1.28 -2.97
C LEU A 51 -28.84 -0.97 -4.33
N ARG A 52 -30.03 -0.35 -4.33
CA ARG A 52 -30.83 0.02 -5.50
C ARG A 52 -31.26 -1.19 -6.34
N ALA A 53 -31.61 -2.30 -5.67
CA ALA A 53 -32.21 -3.47 -6.27
C ALA A 53 -33.74 -3.29 -6.36
N ASN A 54 -34.22 -2.89 -7.55
CA ASN A 54 -35.62 -2.57 -7.82
C ASN A 54 -36.37 -3.74 -8.44
N THR A 55 -35.72 -4.52 -9.32
CA THR A 55 -36.33 -5.68 -9.99
C THR A 55 -36.21 -6.94 -9.14
N GLN A 56 -36.96 -8.00 -9.48
CA GLN A 56 -36.85 -9.29 -8.77
C GLN A 56 -35.48 -9.94 -9.00
N GLU A 57 -35.01 -9.94 -10.25
CA GLU A 57 -33.68 -10.44 -10.63
C GLU A 57 -32.56 -9.76 -9.83
N GLU A 58 -32.63 -8.44 -9.67
CA GLU A 58 -31.67 -7.68 -8.87
C GLU A 58 -31.71 -8.05 -7.38
N ARG A 59 -32.90 -8.33 -6.83
CA ARG A 59 -33.05 -8.75 -5.43
C ARG A 59 -32.50 -10.16 -5.22
N ASP A 60 -32.75 -11.06 -6.15
CA ASP A 60 -32.23 -12.42 -6.10
C ASP A 60 -30.70 -12.40 -6.15
N ALA A 61 -30.11 -11.57 -7.02
CA ALA A 61 -28.67 -11.35 -7.06
C ALA A 61 -28.10 -10.81 -5.74
N VAL A 62 -28.80 -9.87 -5.07
CA VAL A 62 -28.39 -9.39 -3.74
C VAL A 62 -28.42 -10.53 -2.71
N LEU A 63 -29.43 -11.39 -2.74
CA LEU A 63 -29.53 -12.51 -1.80
C LEU A 63 -28.39 -13.51 -1.97
N ILE A 64 -28.06 -13.87 -3.21
CA ILE A 64 -26.93 -14.76 -3.55
C ILE A 64 -25.63 -14.17 -3.01
N VAL A 65 -25.38 -12.88 -3.28
CA VAL A 65 -24.20 -12.17 -2.77
C VAL A 65 -24.14 -12.15 -1.25
N LEU A 66 -25.25 -11.85 -0.57
CA LEU A 66 -25.31 -11.84 0.90
C LEU A 66 -25.04 -13.23 1.48
N GLN A 67 -25.57 -14.28 0.85
CA GLN A 67 -25.36 -15.65 1.29
C GLN A 67 -23.91 -16.11 1.12
N GLU A 68 -23.23 -15.67 0.06
CA GLU A 68 -21.88 -16.12 -0.27
C GLU A 68 -20.78 -15.32 0.44
N PHE A 69 -20.89 -13.99 0.44
CA PHE A 69 -19.80 -13.11 0.88
C PHE A 69 -20.03 -12.48 2.25
N PHE A 70 -21.20 -12.68 2.85
CA PHE A 70 -21.56 -12.09 4.14
C PHE A 70 -22.06 -13.14 5.12
N VAL A 71 -21.88 -12.83 6.41
CA VAL A 71 -22.38 -13.66 7.52
C VAL A 71 -23.46 -12.86 8.24
N GLU A 72 -24.63 -13.46 8.42
CA GLU A 72 -25.71 -12.85 9.20
C GLU A 72 -25.42 -12.97 10.69
N GLU A 73 -25.31 -11.83 11.37
CA GLU A 73 -25.11 -11.72 12.81
C GLU A 73 -26.31 -10.99 13.47
N GLU A 74 -26.14 -10.56 14.72
CA GLU A 74 -27.20 -9.90 15.49
C GLU A 74 -27.52 -8.50 14.96
N ASP A 75 -26.51 -7.73 14.57
CA ASP A 75 -26.59 -6.34 14.12
C ASP A 75 -26.64 -6.17 12.59
N GLY A 76 -26.34 -7.20 11.81
CA GLY A 76 -26.46 -7.15 10.36
C GLY A 76 -25.72 -8.24 9.60
N PHE A 77 -25.48 -8.00 8.32
CA PHE A 77 -24.66 -8.83 7.46
C PHE A 77 -23.23 -8.31 7.45
N HIS A 78 -22.30 -9.15 7.92
CA HIS A 78 -20.89 -8.85 8.10
C HIS A 78 -20.04 -9.40 6.98
N ASN A 79 -19.03 -8.62 6.57
CA ASN A 79 -17.98 -9.12 5.70
C ASN A 79 -16.66 -9.10 6.48
N LYS A 80 -16.09 -10.29 6.67
CA LYS A 80 -14.87 -10.49 7.48
C LYS A 80 -13.71 -9.61 7.05
N ARG A 81 -13.53 -9.38 5.74
CA ARG A 81 -12.48 -8.52 5.21
C ARG A 81 -12.76 -7.06 5.57
N CYS A 82 -13.98 -6.59 5.31
CA CYS A 82 -14.39 -5.22 5.65
C CYS A 82 -14.20 -4.91 7.14
N ASP A 83 -14.65 -5.81 8.01
CA ASP A 83 -14.52 -5.63 9.46
C ASP A 83 -13.07 -5.56 9.92
N SER A 84 -12.22 -6.44 9.41
CA SER A 84 -10.78 -6.44 9.71
C SER A 84 -10.11 -5.12 9.28
N GLU A 85 -10.38 -4.67 8.06
CA GLU A 85 -9.83 -3.44 7.49
C GLU A 85 -10.30 -2.18 8.27
N ILE A 86 -11.60 -2.11 8.60
CA ILE A 86 -12.18 -1.02 9.37
C ILE A 86 -11.61 -0.98 10.79
N ALA A 87 -11.53 -2.13 11.47
CA ALA A 87 -10.98 -2.21 12.83
C ALA A 87 -9.50 -1.78 12.87
N ALA A 88 -8.70 -2.20 11.87
CA ALA A 88 -7.31 -1.78 11.75
C ALA A 88 -7.19 -0.26 11.56
N TYR A 89 -8.03 0.32 10.70
CA TYR A 89 -8.06 1.76 10.47
C TYR A 89 -8.48 2.55 11.72
N GLN A 90 -9.54 2.11 12.41
CA GLN A 90 -10.02 2.75 13.63
C GLN A 90 -8.97 2.72 14.74
N LYS A 91 -8.26 1.59 14.92
CA LYS A 91 -7.17 1.46 15.90
C LYS A 91 -6.04 2.47 15.66
N VAL A 92 -5.66 2.71 14.41
CA VAL A 92 -4.66 3.73 14.05
C VAL A 92 -5.21 5.13 14.31
N GLY A 93 -6.48 5.38 13.96
CA GLY A 93 -7.19 6.63 14.24
C GLY A 93 -7.21 6.98 15.72
N ASP A 94 -7.54 6.03 16.58
CA ASP A 94 -7.60 6.20 18.03
C ASP A 94 -6.23 6.48 18.63
N LYS A 95 -5.20 5.75 18.21
CA LYS A 95 -3.81 6.00 18.63
C LYS A 95 -3.37 7.42 18.23
N ASN A 96 -3.68 7.84 17.01
CA ASN A 96 -3.36 9.18 16.54
C ASN A 96 -4.13 10.26 17.31
N ARG A 97 -5.39 10.00 17.65
CA ARG A 97 -6.21 10.89 18.48
C ARG A 97 -5.68 10.99 19.90
N GLU A 98 -5.23 9.89 20.49
CA GLU A 98 -4.62 9.88 21.82
C GLU A 98 -3.29 10.64 21.83
N ASN A 99 -2.42 10.40 20.83
CA ASN A 99 -1.18 11.14 20.66
C ASN A 99 -1.42 12.64 20.43
N GLY A 100 -2.46 12.98 19.65
CA GLY A 100 -2.90 14.35 19.44
C GLY A 100 -3.31 15.03 20.75
N LYS A 101 -4.08 14.35 21.61
CA LYS A 101 -4.47 14.84 22.95
C LYS A 101 -3.26 15.08 23.86
N LYS A 102 -2.19 14.28 23.71
CA LYS A 102 -0.93 14.42 24.48
C LYS A 102 0.00 15.53 23.96
N GLY A 103 -0.44 16.30 22.95
CA GLY A 103 0.35 17.36 22.35
C GLY A 103 1.29 16.79 21.29
N GLY A 104 0.73 16.43 20.13
CA GLY A 104 1.45 15.76 19.02
C GLY A 104 2.64 16.53 18.43
N ARG A 105 2.91 17.75 18.90
CA ARG A 105 4.12 18.50 18.56
C ARG A 105 5.03 18.53 19.80
N PRO A 106 6.23 17.91 19.73
CA PRO A 106 7.25 18.10 20.76
C PRO A 106 7.44 19.60 20.98
N ARG A 107 7.34 20.03 22.24
CA ARG A 107 7.58 21.43 22.59
C ARG A 107 9.02 21.73 22.17
N LYS A 108 9.24 22.72 21.30
CA LYS A 108 10.59 23.21 21.02
C LYS A 108 11.18 23.61 22.36
N GLU A 109 12.16 22.86 22.85
CA GLU A 109 12.96 23.29 23.99
C GLU A 109 13.64 24.59 23.57
N LYS A 110 13.28 25.69 24.24
CA LYS A 110 14.06 26.93 24.11
C LYS A 110 15.47 26.60 24.61
N PRO A 111 16.54 26.98 23.88
CA PRO A 111 17.89 26.87 24.41
C PRO A 111 17.93 27.51 25.80
N LYS A 112 18.45 26.80 26.79
CA LYS A 112 18.76 27.38 28.10
C LYS A 112 19.88 28.39 27.88
N GLU A 113 19.50 29.65 27.70
CA GLU A 113 20.44 30.77 27.75
C GLU A 113 20.94 30.90 29.19
N ASN A 114 22.26 30.81 29.34
CA ASN A 114 22.96 31.04 30.58
C ASN A 114 22.73 32.46 31.08
N GLN A 115 22.76 32.58 32.40
CA GLN A 115 22.59 33.78 33.20
C GLN A 115 23.50 34.94 32.76
N SER A 116 22.94 36.16 32.71
CA SER A 116 23.60 37.36 33.22
C SER A 116 22.55 38.42 33.58
N GLU A 117 22.61 38.88 34.82
CA GLU A 117 21.78 39.90 35.45
C GLU A 117 21.80 41.24 34.71
N GLY A 118 20.71 42.02 34.84
CA GLY A 118 20.71 43.44 34.46
C GLY A 118 19.33 44.06 34.21
N ASP A 119 18.76 44.61 35.28
CA ASP A 119 17.77 45.70 35.35
C ASP A 119 16.29 45.51 34.94
N SER A 120 15.47 45.66 35.99
CA SER A 120 14.03 45.95 35.96
C SER A 120 13.78 47.42 35.65
N VAL A 121 12.84 47.73 34.74
CA VAL A 121 11.90 48.85 34.92
C VAL A 121 10.53 48.51 34.32
N ASN A 122 9.51 49.00 35.03
CA ASN A 122 8.08 48.71 34.99
C ASN A 122 7.30 49.03 33.69
N SER A 123 6.23 48.25 33.52
CA SER A 123 4.83 48.65 33.24
C SER A 123 4.56 49.68 32.13
N GLU A 124 3.86 49.25 31.08
CA GLU A 124 2.53 49.79 30.71
C GLU A 124 1.92 49.03 29.51
N ASN A 125 0.65 48.68 29.66
CA ASN A 125 -0.24 48.22 28.60
C ASN A 125 -0.70 49.44 27.78
N PRO A 126 -0.79 49.34 26.45
CA PRO A 126 -1.98 49.89 25.81
C PRO A 126 -2.59 49.01 24.70
N GLN A 127 -3.89 48.79 24.88
CA GLN A 127 -4.99 48.73 23.90
C GLN A 127 -4.70 48.47 22.40
N LYS A 128 -5.48 47.50 21.88
CA LYS A 128 -5.87 47.32 20.46
C LYS A 128 -5.88 48.62 19.63
N PRO A 129 -5.52 48.48 18.36
CA PRO A 129 -6.48 48.81 17.31
C PRO A 129 -6.73 47.63 16.36
N SER A 130 -8.01 47.47 16.01
CA SER A 130 -8.44 46.67 14.86
C SER A 130 -7.82 47.22 13.58
N GLY A 131 -7.18 46.34 12.81
CA GLY A 131 -6.71 46.63 11.45
C GLY A 131 -6.61 45.32 10.66
N LEU A 132 -7.63 45.03 9.87
CA LEU A 132 -7.57 44.08 8.76
C LEU A 132 -6.41 44.45 7.84
N ILE A 133 -5.52 43.51 7.52
CA ILE A 133 -5.03 43.18 6.17
C ILE A 133 -4.09 41.95 6.27
N LEU A 134 -4.62 40.85 5.74
CA LEU A 134 -4.01 39.92 4.79
C LEU A 134 -2.47 39.83 4.70
N GLY A 135 -1.96 38.62 4.97
CA GLY A 135 -0.76 38.08 4.32
C GLY A 135 0.40 37.75 5.26
N SER A 136 0.53 36.47 5.62
CA SER A 136 1.84 35.78 5.71
C SER A 136 1.65 34.27 5.91
N GLU A 137 1.80 33.59 4.77
CA GLU A 137 2.18 32.21 4.51
C GLU A 137 2.62 31.36 5.72
N SER A 138 1.79 30.35 6.05
CA SER A 138 2.21 29.19 6.82
C SER A 138 2.63 28.07 5.86
N GLU A 139 3.86 27.58 6.02
CA GLU A 139 4.48 26.45 5.30
C GLU A 139 3.79 25.09 5.56
N SER A 140 2.52 24.96 5.17
CA SER A 140 1.80 23.67 5.14
C SER A 140 1.13 23.39 3.81
N GLN A 141 1.49 24.13 2.76
CA GLN A 141 1.04 23.90 1.38
C GLN A 141 2.21 23.54 0.45
N LYS A 142 2.86 22.41 0.71
CA LYS A 142 3.71 21.74 -0.30
C LYS A 142 3.40 20.24 -0.34
N ASN A 143 2.15 19.90 -0.64
CA ASN A 143 1.84 18.66 -1.35
C ASN A 143 0.45 18.72 -2.00
N LEU A 144 0.27 19.68 -2.91
CA LEU A 144 -0.78 19.63 -3.93
C LEU A 144 -0.09 19.28 -5.25
N ASN A 145 0.21 18.00 -5.44
CA ASN A 145 0.50 17.45 -6.77
C ASN A 145 -0.77 16.76 -7.28
N HIS A 146 -1.73 17.57 -7.72
CA HIS A 146 -2.64 17.13 -8.77
C HIS A 146 -1.89 17.26 -10.11
N LYS A 147 -1.57 16.14 -10.74
CA LYS A 147 -1.42 16.07 -12.20
C LYS A 147 -2.44 15.05 -12.71
N PRO A 148 -3.34 15.42 -13.63
CA PRO A 148 -4.13 14.45 -14.35
C PRO A 148 -3.22 13.77 -15.38
N LEU A 149 -3.23 12.44 -15.42
CA LEU A 149 -2.75 11.69 -16.58
C LEU A 149 -3.91 10.82 -17.04
N THR A 150 -4.69 11.39 -17.95
CA THR A 150 -5.58 10.66 -18.84
C THR A 150 -4.77 9.95 -19.92
N ASP A 151 -5.18 8.70 -20.14
CA ASP A 151 -5.13 7.92 -21.39
C ASP A 151 -3.78 7.50 -21.97
N ASN A 152 -3.50 6.20 -21.95
CA ASN A 152 -3.87 5.37 -23.10
C ASN A 152 -3.86 3.89 -22.74
N GLN A 153 -4.97 3.26 -23.09
CA GLN A 153 -5.13 1.83 -23.29
C GLN A 153 -4.04 1.30 -24.22
N TYR A 154 -3.49 0.12 -23.91
CA TYR A 154 -3.27 -0.89 -24.94
C TYR A 154 -3.55 -2.27 -24.34
N ILE A 155 -4.66 -2.83 -24.78
CA ILE A 155 -4.94 -4.27 -24.74
C ILE A 155 -4.03 -4.86 -25.82
N ASP A 156 -3.28 -5.92 -25.49
CA ASP A 156 -3.08 -6.96 -26.49
C ASP A 156 -3.10 -8.34 -25.82
N SER A 157 -4.23 -8.99 -26.00
CA SER A 157 -4.36 -10.43 -25.87
C SER A 157 -3.74 -11.05 -27.12
N SER A 158 -2.60 -11.72 -27.00
CA SER A 158 -2.27 -12.78 -27.95
C SER A 158 -1.67 -14.00 -27.25
N SER A 159 -2.42 -15.08 -27.41
CA SER A 159 -2.17 -16.46 -27.04
C SER A 159 -1.17 -17.13 -27.98
N ASN A 160 -0.20 -17.89 -27.46
CA ASN A 160 -0.05 -19.35 -27.66
C ASN A 160 1.39 -19.87 -27.45
N ALA A 161 1.44 -20.96 -26.68
CA ALA A 161 2.31 -22.14 -26.80
C ALA A 161 3.85 -21.99 -26.70
N ARG A 162 4.41 -22.54 -25.61
CA ARG A 162 5.14 -23.82 -25.68
C ARG A 162 5.35 -24.41 -24.29
N GLU A 163 4.86 -25.63 -24.10
CA GLU A 163 5.29 -26.54 -23.05
C GLU A 163 6.78 -26.87 -23.27
N GLU A 164 7.60 -26.67 -22.24
CA GLU A 164 8.73 -27.56 -21.97
C GLU A 164 8.70 -27.96 -20.50
N ASN A 165 8.62 -29.27 -20.30
CA ASN A 165 8.71 -29.97 -19.03
C ASN A 165 9.98 -29.55 -18.27
N SER A 166 9.81 -28.84 -17.16
CA SER A 166 10.78 -28.86 -16.08
C SER A 166 10.02 -29.03 -14.77
N GLN A 167 10.21 -30.18 -14.13
CA GLN A 167 9.58 -30.55 -12.86
C GLN A 167 10.19 -29.76 -11.70
N PHE A 168 9.89 -28.46 -11.63
CA PHE A 168 10.14 -27.65 -10.43
C PHE A 168 8.91 -26.80 -10.15
N THR A 169 8.43 -26.84 -8.91
CA THR A 169 7.38 -25.94 -8.44
C THR A 169 7.88 -24.50 -8.62
N PRO A 170 7.21 -23.66 -9.43
CA PRO A 170 7.59 -22.26 -9.58
C PRO A 170 7.50 -21.59 -8.21
N ILE A 171 8.56 -20.95 -7.74
CA ILE A 171 8.47 -20.19 -6.50
C ILE A 171 7.56 -18.99 -6.74
N GLN A 172 6.52 -18.90 -5.92
CA GLN A 172 5.41 -17.97 -6.03
C GLN A 172 5.73 -16.62 -5.35
N PHE A 173 6.76 -15.88 -5.76
CA PHE A 173 6.91 -14.48 -5.30
C PHE A 173 5.84 -13.55 -5.90
N ALA A 174 5.05 -14.04 -6.88
CA ALA A 174 3.88 -13.37 -7.41
C ALA A 174 2.60 -13.57 -6.54
N GLN A 175 2.57 -14.57 -5.66
CA GLN A 175 1.50 -14.79 -4.68
C GLN A 175 2.03 -14.57 -3.26
N TYR A 176 2.32 -13.31 -2.93
CA TYR A 176 2.56 -12.93 -1.54
C TYR A 176 1.36 -13.32 -0.67
N GLN A 177 1.58 -14.21 0.29
CA GLN A 177 0.62 -14.50 1.34
C GLN A 177 0.63 -13.33 2.33
N ILE A 178 -0.55 -12.80 2.65
CA ILE A 178 -0.74 -11.65 3.54
C ILE A 178 -0.15 -11.91 4.95
N ASP A 179 0.02 -13.18 5.31
CA ASP A 179 0.47 -13.65 6.62
C ASP A 179 1.99 -13.93 6.74
N ASP A 180 2.79 -13.65 5.71
CA ASP A 180 4.25 -13.87 5.77
C ASP A 180 4.96 -12.73 6.54
N HIS A 181 4.69 -12.68 7.85
CA HIS A 181 5.22 -11.68 8.78
C HIS A 181 6.63 -12.02 9.29
N LYS A 182 7.19 -13.17 8.91
CA LYS A 182 8.52 -13.59 9.32
C LYS A 182 9.55 -12.64 8.69
N ARG A 183 10.46 -12.17 9.53
CA ARG A 183 11.50 -11.22 9.13
C ARG A 183 12.83 -11.95 9.14
N TYR A 184 13.58 -11.77 8.06
CA TYR A 184 14.85 -12.43 7.81
C TYR A 184 15.92 -11.36 7.64
N SER A 185 17.09 -11.59 8.22
CA SER A 185 18.32 -10.97 7.70
C SER A 185 18.58 -11.45 6.27
N MET A 186 19.43 -10.76 5.51
CA MET A 186 19.75 -11.21 4.15
C MET A 186 20.29 -12.65 4.14
N ARG A 187 21.10 -13.02 5.14
CA ARG A 187 21.68 -14.37 5.26
C ARG A 187 20.62 -15.44 5.51
N GLU A 188 19.69 -15.19 6.42
CA GLU A 188 18.59 -16.11 6.68
C GLU A 188 17.63 -16.19 5.48
N PHE A 189 17.40 -15.07 4.80
CA PHE A 189 16.53 -14.99 3.63
C PHE A 189 17.04 -15.87 2.49
N ILE A 190 18.33 -15.78 2.15
CA ILE A 190 18.92 -16.61 1.09
C ILE A 190 18.91 -18.10 1.47
N SER A 191 19.13 -18.40 2.76
CA SER A 191 19.10 -19.79 3.24
C SER A 191 17.72 -20.41 3.17
N GLU A 192 16.66 -19.64 3.40
CA GLU A 192 15.27 -20.11 3.38
C GLU A 192 14.72 -20.14 1.95
N TYR A 193 15.10 -19.17 1.10
CA TYR A 193 14.62 -19.03 -0.28
C TYR A 193 15.78 -19.15 -1.26
N SER A 194 16.25 -20.37 -1.54
CA SER A 194 17.45 -20.60 -2.36
C SER A 194 17.35 -20.03 -3.78
N GLU A 195 16.15 -20.02 -4.36
CA GLU A 195 15.91 -19.54 -5.74
C GLU A 195 15.45 -18.08 -5.82
N PHE A 196 15.46 -17.31 -4.72
CA PHE A 196 14.93 -15.94 -4.70
C PHE A 196 15.50 -15.03 -5.80
N GLN A 197 16.74 -15.30 -6.23
CA GLN A 197 17.43 -14.53 -7.27
C GLN A 197 16.69 -14.62 -8.60
N TYR A 198 16.19 -15.80 -8.98
CA TYR A 198 15.46 -15.99 -10.23
C TYR A 198 14.17 -15.18 -10.24
N ASP A 199 13.42 -15.21 -9.14
CA ASP A 199 12.17 -14.47 -9.00
C ASP A 199 12.41 -12.96 -8.97
N PHE A 200 13.43 -12.52 -8.22
CA PHE A 200 13.78 -11.10 -8.11
C PHE A 200 14.27 -10.54 -9.45
N ILE A 201 15.06 -11.32 -10.20
CA ILE A 201 15.49 -10.95 -11.55
C ILE A 201 14.27 -10.90 -12.47
N SER A 202 13.43 -11.94 -12.50
CA SER A 202 12.24 -12.00 -13.37
C SER A 202 11.29 -10.82 -13.13
N LEU A 203 10.98 -10.52 -11.87
CA LEU A 203 10.16 -9.38 -11.49
C LEU A 203 10.83 -8.03 -11.82
N ALA A 204 12.16 -7.94 -11.70
CA ALA A 204 12.89 -6.75 -12.12
C ALA A 204 12.92 -6.57 -13.64
N GLN A 205 13.03 -7.64 -14.43
CA GLN A 205 12.97 -7.58 -15.90
C GLN A 205 11.62 -7.04 -16.37
N GLN A 206 10.52 -7.48 -15.75
CA GLN A 206 9.17 -6.98 -16.05
C GLN A 206 9.04 -5.49 -15.73
N ARG A 207 9.68 -5.00 -14.66
CA ARG A 207 9.59 -3.62 -14.20
C ARG A 207 10.57 -2.67 -14.92
N PHE A 208 11.77 -3.14 -15.22
CA PHE A 208 12.89 -2.38 -15.77
C PHE A 208 13.26 -2.94 -17.14
N VAL A 209 12.32 -2.88 -18.09
CA VAL A 209 12.44 -3.48 -19.44
C VAL A 209 13.68 -3.01 -20.20
N SER A 210 14.18 -1.81 -19.90
CA SER A 210 15.40 -1.25 -20.51
C SER A 210 16.71 -1.78 -19.92
N VAL A 211 16.66 -2.53 -18.81
CA VAL A 211 17.84 -3.07 -18.13
C VAL A 211 18.05 -4.52 -18.59
N PRO A 212 19.18 -4.84 -19.24
CA PRO A 212 19.48 -6.20 -19.66
C PRO A 212 19.56 -7.18 -18.49
N GLU A 213 19.17 -8.44 -18.73
CA GLU A 213 19.21 -9.50 -17.71
C GLU A 213 20.61 -9.68 -17.10
N ILE A 214 21.65 -9.56 -17.93
CA ILE A 214 23.04 -9.68 -17.47
C ILE A 214 23.43 -8.60 -16.45
N ASP A 215 22.88 -7.39 -16.61
CA ASP A 215 23.09 -6.29 -15.67
C ASP A 215 22.32 -6.57 -14.36
N LEU A 216 21.12 -7.15 -14.44
CA LEU A 216 20.34 -7.57 -13.26
C LEU A 216 20.99 -8.72 -12.49
N ARG A 217 21.56 -9.71 -13.18
CA ARG A 217 22.35 -10.80 -12.57
C ARG A 217 23.57 -10.26 -11.83
N THR A 218 24.24 -9.27 -12.41
CA THR A 218 25.36 -8.59 -11.73
C THR A 218 24.88 -7.81 -10.51
N MET A 219 23.74 -7.12 -10.62
CA MET A 219 23.19 -6.33 -9.52
C MET A 219 22.69 -7.18 -8.36
N ILE A 220 22.08 -8.35 -8.59
CA ILE A 220 21.54 -9.18 -7.50
C ILE A 220 22.66 -9.75 -6.63
N GLN A 221 23.81 -10.05 -7.23
CA GLN A 221 25.01 -10.45 -6.50
C GLN A 221 25.55 -9.30 -5.65
N ASN A 222 25.75 -8.11 -6.25
CA ASN A 222 26.21 -6.92 -5.53
C ASN A 222 25.25 -6.49 -4.41
N PHE A 223 23.95 -6.69 -4.62
CA PHE A 223 22.93 -6.46 -3.63
C PHE A 223 23.12 -7.38 -2.42
N GLY A 224 23.23 -8.69 -2.64
CA GLY A 224 23.49 -9.65 -1.58
C GLY A 224 24.77 -9.33 -0.81
N ASP A 225 25.86 -9.07 -1.52
CA ASP A 225 27.17 -8.77 -0.92
C ASP A 225 27.15 -7.48 -0.08
N TRP A 226 26.46 -6.44 -0.55
CA TRP A 226 26.33 -5.19 0.21
C TRP A 226 25.54 -5.39 1.51
N TYR A 227 24.42 -6.12 1.46
CA TYR A 227 23.64 -6.40 2.66
C TYR A 227 24.33 -7.41 3.59
N PHE A 228 25.18 -8.30 3.08
CA PHE A 228 26.05 -9.13 3.91
C PHE A 228 27.09 -8.33 4.69
N ALA A 229 27.66 -7.28 4.07
CA ALA A 229 28.74 -6.49 4.67
C ALA A 229 28.23 -5.37 5.59
N ASN A 230 27.09 -4.74 5.25
CA ASN A 230 26.70 -3.46 5.83
C ASN A 230 25.43 -3.51 6.68
N GLU A 231 24.72 -4.64 6.74
CA GLU A 231 23.45 -4.68 7.46
C GLU A 231 23.66 -4.94 8.96
N SER A 232 23.40 -3.93 9.78
CA SER A 232 23.26 -4.05 11.23
C SER A 232 21.93 -4.73 11.57
N SER A 233 21.86 -6.06 11.47
CA SER A 233 20.73 -6.89 11.93
C SER A 233 19.31 -6.42 11.54
N SER A 234 19.10 -5.73 10.40
CA SER A 234 17.75 -5.35 10.00
C SER A 234 17.00 -6.54 9.39
N LEU A 235 16.11 -7.11 10.18
CA LEU A 235 15.23 -8.19 9.76
C LEU A 235 14.08 -7.62 8.90
N ASN A 236 14.00 -8.08 7.65
CA ASN A 236 13.00 -7.64 6.68
C ASN A 236 12.12 -8.81 6.24
N THR A 237 10.86 -8.53 5.94
CA THR A 237 10.00 -9.50 5.26
C THR A 237 10.51 -9.71 3.83
N PRO A 238 10.18 -10.83 3.17
CA PRO A 238 10.50 -11.04 1.75
C PRO A 238 10.04 -9.87 0.86
N SER A 239 8.87 -9.27 1.16
CA SER A 239 8.33 -8.13 0.40
C SER A 239 9.18 -6.87 0.55
N ILE A 240 9.68 -6.60 1.75
CA ILE A 240 10.59 -5.49 1.98
C ILE A 240 11.93 -5.74 1.26
N TRP A 241 12.40 -6.99 1.22
CA TRP A 241 13.58 -7.37 0.43
C TRP A 241 13.40 -7.10 -1.06
N LEU A 242 12.23 -7.43 -1.62
CA LEU A 242 11.90 -7.13 -3.02
C LEU A 242 11.84 -5.62 -3.31
N VAL A 243 11.27 -4.82 -2.41
CA VAL A 243 11.23 -3.35 -2.54
C VAL A 243 12.64 -2.75 -2.48
N LYS A 244 13.49 -3.25 -1.58
CA LYS A 244 14.90 -2.85 -1.50
C LYS A 244 15.65 -3.22 -2.78
N TRP A 245 15.38 -4.39 -3.34
CA TRP A 245 15.94 -4.82 -4.62
C TRP A 245 15.56 -3.88 -5.77
N PHE A 246 14.29 -3.52 -5.94
CA PHE A 246 13.91 -2.56 -6.98
C PHE A 246 14.55 -1.18 -6.80
N SER A 247 14.65 -0.72 -5.56
CA SER A 247 15.35 0.54 -5.25
C SER A 247 16.84 0.45 -5.62
N TRP A 248 17.46 -0.72 -5.37
CA TRP A 248 18.84 -0.98 -5.74
C TRP A 248 19.05 -0.96 -7.25
N VAL A 249 18.20 -1.64 -8.03
CA VAL A 249 18.28 -1.65 -9.49
C VAL A 249 18.21 -0.23 -10.05
N GLN A 250 17.22 0.55 -9.61
CA GLN A 250 17.03 1.93 -10.06
C GLN A 250 18.25 2.83 -9.76
N ASN A 251 18.93 2.60 -8.64
CA ASN A 251 20.10 3.40 -8.24
C ASN A 251 21.39 2.97 -8.96
N ASN A 252 21.47 1.73 -9.44
CA ASN A 252 22.71 1.15 -9.96
C ASN A 252 22.69 0.89 -11.48
N GLU A 253 21.53 1.01 -12.15
CA GLU A 253 21.36 0.72 -13.58
C GLU A 253 22.41 1.39 -14.48
N LYS A 254 22.68 2.68 -14.25
CA LYS A 254 23.63 3.45 -15.06
C LYS A 254 25.07 3.04 -14.81
N GLN A 255 25.39 2.70 -13.56
CA GLN A 255 26.74 2.30 -13.18
C GLN A 255 27.10 0.94 -13.79
N VAL A 256 26.20 -0.04 -13.68
CA VAL A 256 26.45 -1.39 -14.21
C VAL A 256 26.50 -1.37 -15.73
N ALA A 257 25.61 -0.64 -16.40
CA ALA A 257 25.66 -0.45 -17.85
C ALA A 257 26.99 0.20 -18.30
N ALA A 258 27.52 1.17 -17.54
CA ALA A 258 28.80 1.78 -17.82
C ALA A 258 29.98 0.82 -17.61
N ASN A 259 29.92 -0.03 -16.58
CA ASN A 259 30.94 -1.04 -16.30
C ASN A 259 30.99 -2.12 -17.40
N ARG A 260 29.83 -2.58 -17.87
CA ARG A 260 29.74 -3.55 -18.98
C ARG A 260 30.35 -2.99 -20.27
N LYS A 261 30.00 -1.76 -20.65
CA LYS A 261 30.58 -1.08 -21.82
C LYS A 261 32.10 -0.94 -21.77
N LYS A 262 32.69 -0.84 -20.56
CA LYS A 262 34.15 -0.79 -20.38
C LYS A 262 34.78 -2.17 -20.57
N GLN A 263 34.11 -3.24 -20.15
CA GLN A 263 34.58 -4.61 -20.33
C GLN A 263 34.51 -5.06 -21.79
N GLU A 264 33.55 -4.54 -22.56
CA GLU A 264 33.42 -4.80 -24.01
C GLU A 264 34.49 -4.08 -24.87
N GLN A 265 35.27 -3.17 -24.29
CA GLN A 265 36.33 -2.39 -24.97
C GLN A 265 37.75 -2.91 -24.71
N ILE A 266 37.88 -4.00 -23.93
CA ILE A 266 39.13 -4.67 -23.57
C ILE A 266 39.19 -6.00 -24.31
#